data_AF-A0A813JQ90-F1
#
_entry.id   AF-A0A813JQ90-F1
#
_cell.length_a   1.000
_cell.length_b   1.000
_cell.length_c   1.000
_cell.angle_alpha   90.00
_cell.angle_beta   90.00
_cell.angle_gamma   90.00
#
_symmetry.space_group_name_H-M   'P 1'
#
loop_
_entity.id
_entity.type
_entity.pdbx_description
1 polymer ?
#
loop_
_entity_poly.entity_id
_entity_poly.type
_entity_poly.pdbx_seq_one_letter_code
_entity_poly.pdbx_strand_id
1 'polypeptide(L)'
;MSFKDTFTKDDAKGESVLGYDDTAFYYFLSSVLVTVAVPWTCSVVYDLMFPGQAQVEKEFPTKSNTGSRYHYCQSATMVEKIDAARKIAKSPGNKMATMVKMIILGGIWLTLYATVLYLSGAKEIKRFDPFDILEVSPSSTAPEIKKAYRKLSLVYHPDKNPDDPLASSRFIQITKAYSALTDEVAKSNYEKYGNPDGPVNSKVGIGLPRFLLEKDNHLGILCLFFFMLLFVVPMAFICYYQRTKNYAANGVMVETLQFMGYYINEATRTKNCPELLAASAESR
;
A
#
# COMPACT_ATOMS: atom_id res chain seq x y z
N MET A 1 -8.18 25.56 19.00
CA MET A 1 -8.30 24.88 17.70
C MET A 1 -9.63 24.17 17.67
N SER A 2 -10.64 24.74 17.03
CA SER A 2 -11.94 24.10 16.84
C SER A 2 -11.87 23.34 15.52
N PHE A 3 -11.89 22.01 15.59
CA PHE A 3 -12.01 21.13 14.44
C PHE A 3 -13.43 21.34 13.89
N LYS A 4 -13.55 22.16 12.86
CA LYS A 4 -14.82 22.44 12.20
C LYS A 4 -15.00 21.36 11.15
N ASP A 5 -15.87 20.39 11.46
CA ASP A 5 -16.21 19.26 10.59
C ASP A 5 -16.57 19.77 9.19
N THR A 6 -15.67 19.55 8.24
CA THR A 6 -15.86 19.93 6.83
C THR A 6 -16.58 18.83 6.03
N PHE A 7 -17.22 17.88 6.73
CA PHE A 7 -17.88 16.72 6.12
C PHE A 7 -19.34 16.94 5.79
N THR A 8 -19.96 18.04 6.22
CA THR A 8 -21.37 18.31 5.93
C THR A 8 -21.59 19.76 5.57
N LYS A 9 -22.13 19.98 4.36
CA LYS A 9 -22.54 21.25 3.73
C LYS A 9 -21.42 22.10 3.13
N ASP A 10 -20.98 21.72 1.93
CA ASP A 10 -20.70 22.66 0.82
C ASP A 10 -21.07 22.04 -0.55
N ASP A 11 -22.08 21.15 -0.58
CA ASP A 11 -22.62 20.53 -1.83
C ASP A 11 -23.47 21.50 -2.70
N ALA A 12 -23.27 22.81 -2.58
CA ALA A 12 -24.11 23.82 -3.22
C ALA A 12 -23.32 24.85 -4.04
N LYS A 13 -22.39 24.36 -4.85
CA LYS A 13 -21.91 24.88 -6.13
C LYS A 13 -20.76 23.99 -6.53
N GLY A 14 -20.61 23.68 -7.81
CA GLY A 14 -19.48 22.91 -8.31
C GLY A 14 -18.17 23.66 -8.07
N GLU A 15 -17.65 23.64 -6.85
CA GLU A 15 -16.23 23.75 -6.58
C GLU A 15 -15.62 22.51 -7.19
N SER A 16 -15.39 22.59 -8.51
CA SER A 16 -14.54 21.65 -9.21
C SER A 16 -13.33 21.41 -8.34
N VAL A 17 -13.02 20.13 -8.16
CA VAL A 17 -11.90 19.48 -7.49
C VAL A 17 -10.56 20.15 -7.91
N LEU A 18 -10.39 21.42 -7.56
CA LEU A 18 -9.42 22.34 -8.18
C LEU A 18 -8.03 22.25 -7.58
N GLY A 19 -7.87 21.42 -6.55
CA GLY A 19 -6.60 21.19 -5.89
C GLY A 19 -6.32 19.74 -5.54
N TYR A 20 -7.11 18.78 -6.04
CA TYR A 20 -6.84 17.36 -5.79
C TYR A 20 -5.93 16.81 -6.87
N ASP A 21 -4.64 16.73 -6.62
CA ASP A 21 -3.67 16.21 -7.59
C ASP A 21 -3.36 14.73 -7.30
N ASP A 22 -3.45 13.88 -8.33
CA ASP A 22 -3.12 12.46 -8.22
C ASP A 22 -1.62 12.23 -8.05
N THR A 23 -0.77 13.24 -8.34
CA THR A 23 0.69 13.14 -8.11
C THR A 23 1.03 12.72 -6.69
N ALA A 24 0.33 13.26 -5.68
CA ALA A 24 0.55 12.90 -4.28
C ALA A 24 0.36 11.39 -4.03
N PHE A 25 -0.66 10.79 -4.65
CA PHE A 25 -0.89 9.35 -4.59
C PHE A 25 0.25 8.58 -5.25
N TYR A 26 0.75 9.01 -6.41
CA TYR A 26 1.84 8.32 -7.10
C TYR A 26 3.19 8.42 -6.36
N TYR A 27 3.47 9.54 -5.67
CA TYR A 27 4.61 9.63 -4.76
C TYR A 27 4.46 8.66 -3.58
N PHE A 28 3.28 8.60 -2.98
CA PHE A 28 3.00 7.65 -1.90
C PHE A 28 3.14 6.20 -2.39
N LEU A 29 2.50 5.86 -3.51
CA LEU A 29 2.53 4.53 -4.10
C LEU A 29 3.96 4.10 -4.45
N SER A 30 4.75 4.97 -5.08
CA SER A 30 6.15 4.66 -5.39
C SER A 30 6.98 4.41 -4.14
N SER A 31 6.79 5.19 -3.06
CA SER A 31 7.49 4.97 -1.79
C SER A 31 7.16 3.63 -1.14
N VAL A 32 5.88 3.22 -1.18
CA VAL A 32 5.42 1.92 -0.67
C VAL A 32 5.95 0.78 -1.52
N LEU A 33 5.89 0.91 -2.85
CA LEU A 33 6.41 -0.10 -3.77
C LEU A 33 7.91 -0.30 -3.60
N VAL A 34 8.71 0.77 -3.45
CA VAL A 34 10.15 0.65 -3.17
C VAL A 34 10.41 -0.08 -1.86
N THR A 35 9.68 0.29 -0.80
CA THR A 35 9.85 -0.30 0.55
C THR A 35 9.56 -1.80 0.55
N VAL A 36 8.64 -2.28 -0.29
CA VAL A 36 8.30 -3.71 -0.41
C VAL A 36 9.20 -4.42 -1.42
N ALA A 37 9.48 -3.79 -2.56
CA ALA A 37 10.25 -4.39 -3.65
C ALA A 37 11.69 -4.66 -3.24
N VAL A 38 12.35 -3.74 -2.54
CA VAL A 38 13.78 -3.88 -2.21
C VAL A 38 14.05 -5.09 -1.31
N PRO A 39 13.41 -5.27 -0.13
CA PRO A 39 13.62 -6.46 0.68
C PRO A 39 13.24 -7.75 -0.06
N TRP A 40 12.18 -7.71 -0.88
CA TRP A 40 11.74 -8.89 -1.61
C TRP A 40 12.72 -9.28 -2.73
N THR A 41 13.29 -8.30 -3.45
CA THR A 41 14.38 -8.57 -4.40
C THR A 41 15.57 -9.23 -3.72
N CYS A 42 16.00 -8.73 -2.55
CA CYS A 42 17.09 -9.34 -1.80
C CYS A 42 16.80 -10.80 -1.42
N SER A 43 15.58 -11.08 -0.94
CA SER A 43 15.17 -12.45 -0.61
C SER A 43 15.14 -13.37 -1.83
N VAL A 44 14.65 -12.88 -2.97
CA VAL A 44 14.55 -13.70 -4.19
C VAL A 44 15.91 -13.93 -4.83
N VAL A 45 16.81 -12.92 -4.80
CA VAL A 45 18.21 -13.08 -5.22
C VAL A 45 18.93 -14.08 -4.34
N TYR A 46 18.69 -14.06 -3.02
CA TYR A 46 19.22 -15.07 -2.10
C TYR A 46 18.74 -16.49 -2.44
N ASP A 47 17.43 -16.66 -2.67
CA ASP A 47 16.83 -17.94 -3.06
C ASP A 47 17.37 -18.44 -4.42
N LEU A 48 17.69 -17.51 -5.34
CA LEU A 48 18.27 -17.82 -6.65
C LEU A 48 19.73 -18.26 -6.54
N MET A 49 20.53 -17.61 -5.68
CA MET A 49 21.94 -17.98 -5.44
C MET A 49 22.07 -19.29 -4.64
N PHE A 50 21.16 -19.54 -3.70
CA PHE A 50 21.20 -20.70 -2.82
C PHE A 50 19.91 -21.55 -2.95
N PRO A 51 19.72 -22.23 -4.10
CA PRO A 51 18.48 -22.92 -4.40
C PRO A 51 18.18 -24.05 -3.43
N GLY A 52 17.09 -23.90 -2.69
CA GLY A 52 16.58 -24.91 -1.76
C GLY A 52 17.25 -24.91 -0.38
N GLN A 53 18.22 -24.02 -0.13
CA GLN A 53 18.93 -23.98 1.14
C GLN A 53 18.02 -23.54 2.30
N ALA A 54 17.18 -22.53 2.08
CA ALA A 54 16.21 -22.07 3.09
C ALA A 54 15.19 -23.16 3.48
N GLN A 55 14.78 -24.01 2.53
CA GLN A 55 13.87 -25.12 2.81
C GLN A 55 14.56 -26.24 3.60
N VAL A 56 15.78 -26.59 3.21
CA VAL A 56 16.58 -27.59 3.92
C VAL A 56 16.92 -27.12 5.34
N GLU A 57 17.21 -25.83 5.53
CA GLU A 57 17.49 -25.25 6.84
C GLU A 57 16.25 -25.20 7.75
N LYS A 58 15.05 -25.07 7.17
CA LYS A 58 13.79 -25.16 7.93
C LYS A 58 13.50 -26.59 8.42
N GLU A 59 13.81 -27.59 7.60
CA GLU A 59 13.56 -29.00 7.91
C GLU A 59 14.67 -29.63 8.76
N PHE A 60 15.91 -29.19 8.54
CA PHE A 60 17.11 -29.60 9.26
C PHE A 60 17.88 -28.37 9.78
N PRO A 61 17.37 -27.68 10.81
CA PRO A 61 18.02 -26.50 11.37
C PRO A 61 19.38 -26.85 11.98
N THR A 62 20.43 -26.11 11.60
CA THR A 62 21.77 -26.34 12.17
C THR A 62 21.97 -25.64 13.53
N LYS A 63 21.09 -24.70 13.89
CA LYS A 63 21.13 -23.91 15.12
C LYS A 63 19.75 -23.82 15.77
N SER A 64 19.69 -23.82 17.09
CA SER A 64 18.48 -23.56 17.86
C SER A 64 18.27 -22.06 18.10
N ASN A 65 17.06 -21.69 18.51
CA ASN A 65 16.74 -20.31 18.90
C ASN A 65 17.57 -19.80 20.08
N THR A 66 18.15 -20.69 20.89
CA THR A 66 19.04 -20.35 22.02
C THR A 66 20.53 -20.45 21.66
N GLY A 67 20.86 -20.68 20.38
CA GLY A 67 22.23 -20.69 19.87
C GLY A 67 22.96 -22.03 19.97
N SER A 68 22.31 -23.09 20.48
CA SER A 68 22.89 -24.43 20.49
C SER A 68 22.93 -25.04 19.07
N ARG A 69 23.99 -25.79 18.75
CA ARG A 69 24.20 -26.37 17.43
C ARG A 69 23.62 -27.79 17.38
N TYR A 70 22.77 -28.07 16.40
CA TYR A 70 22.28 -29.43 16.17
C TYR A 70 23.33 -30.22 15.39
N HIS A 71 23.64 -31.42 15.88
CA HIS A 71 24.50 -32.39 15.19
C HIS A 71 23.65 -33.56 14.72
N TYR A 72 23.50 -33.67 13.40
CA TYR A 72 22.80 -34.79 12.78
C TYR A 72 23.74 -36.00 12.65
N CYS A 73 23.18 -37.20 12.79
CA CYS A 73 23.94 -38.45 12.63
C CYS A 73 24.46 -38.58 11.19
N GLN A 74 25.69 -39.07 11.03
CA GLN A 74 26.32 -39.35 9.74
C GLN A 74 25.93 -40.73 9.16
N SER A 75 24.88 -41.37 9.70
CA SER A 75 24.37 -42.62 9.14
C SER A 75 23.90 -42.42 7.70
N ALA A 76 24.07 -43.45 6.86
CA ALA A 76 23.66 -43.42 5.46
C ALA A 76 22.20 -42.99 5.29
N THR A 77 21.32 -43.45 6.18
CA THR A 77 19.89 -43.10 6.17
C THR A 77 19.61 -41.63 6.46
N MET A 78 20.37 -40.99 7.35
CA MET A 78 20.21 -39.55 7.64
C MET A 78 20.77 -38.69 6.51
N VAL A 79 21.90 -39.09 5.93
CA VAL A 79 22.47 -38.40 4.76
C VAL A 79 21.51 -38.48 3.57
N GLU A 80 20.94 -39.66 3.31
CA GLU A 80 19.92 -39.85 2.26
C GLU A 80 18.67 -39.00 2.48
N LYS A 81 18.19 -38.85 3.73
CA LYS A 81 17.05 -37.97 4.04
C LYS A 81 17.35 -36.50 3.74
N ILE A 82 18.53 -36.01 4.11
CA ILE A 82 18.95 -34.63 3.84
C ILE A 82 19.10 -34.41 2.32
N ASP A 83 19.67 -35.37 1.60
CA ASP A 83 19.82 -35.29 0.14
C ASP A 83 18.49 -35.44 -0.59
N ALA A 84 17.54 -36.22 -0.07
CA ALA A 84 16.17 -36.29 -0.56
C ALA A 84 15.46 -34.95 -0.39
N ALA A 85 15.58 -34.31 0.79
CA ALA A 85 15.03 -32.98 1.03
C ALA A 85 15.63 -31.92 0.07
N ARG A 86 16.93 -31.99 -0.22
CA ARG A 86 17.56 -31.13 -1.26
C ARG A 86 17.02 -31.38 -2.66
N LYS A 87 16.73 -32.63 -3.03
CA LYS A 87 16.12 -32.99 -4.32
C LYS A 87 14.68 -32.49 -4.42
N ILE A 88 13.90 -32.64 -3.35
CA ILE A 88 12.53 -32.08 -3.24
C ILE A 88 12.57 -30.55 -3.32
N ALA A 89 13.55 -29.91 -2.69
CA ALA A 89 13.71 -28.46 -2.76
C ALA A 89 13.97 -27.98 -4.20
N LYS A 90 14.65 -28.80 -5.02
CA LYS A 90 14.90 -28.56 -6.45
C LYS A 90 13.79 -29.11 -7.38
N SER A 91 12.70 -29.61 -6.82
CA SER A 91 11.58 -30.19 -7.58
C SER A 91 10.92 -29.15 -8.51
N PRO A 92 10.28 -29.60 -9.61
CA PRO A 92 9.61 -28.69 -10.55
C PRO A 92 8.49 -27.86 -9.89
N GLY A 93 7.82 -28.37 -8.85
CA GLY A 93 6.79 -27.62 -8.12
C GLY A 93 7.35 -26.38 -7.41
N ASN A 94 8.50 -26.51 -6.76
CA ASN A 94 9.18 -25.37 -6.15
C ASN A 94 9.75 -24.39 -7.18
N LYS A 95 10.22 -24.89 -8.33
CA LYS A 95 10.63 -24.03 -9.44
C LYS A 95 9.46 -23.20 -9.96
N MET A 96 8.25 -23.77 -10.03
CA MET A 96 7.04 -23.03 -10.39
C MET A 96 6.72 -21.95 -9.35
N ALA A 97 6.81 -22.26 -8.06
CA ALA A 97 6.61 -21.27 -6.99
C ALA A 97 7.62 -20.11 -7.08
N THR A 98 8.91 -20.40 -7.32
CA THR A 98 9.94 -19.37 -7.50
C THR A 98 9.68 -18.54 -8.77
N MET A 99 9.22 -19.17 -9.86
CA MET A 99 8.83 -18.46 -11.08
C MET A 99 7.65 -17.51 -10.84
N VAL A 100 6.63 -17.92 -10.10
CA VAL A 100 5.50 -17.05 -9.72
C VAL A 100 5.98 -15.87 -8.88
N LYS A 101 6.85 -16.08 -7.89
CA LYS A 101 7.46 -14.98 -7.11
C LYS A 101 8.20 -13.98 -8.01
N MET A 102 8.97 -14.48 -9.00
CA MET A 102 9.69 -13.64 -9.97
C MET A 102 8.74 -12.84 -10.86
N ILE A 103 7.63 -13.43 -11.32
CA ILE A 103 6.63 -12.74 -12.14
C ILE A 103 5.98 -11.61 -11.35
N ILE A 104 5.59 -11.88 -10.09
CA ILE A 104 4.98 -10.84 -9.23
C ILE A 104 5.98 -9.72 -8.97
N LEU A 105 7.22 -10.06 -8.64
CA LEU A 105 8.29 -9.08 -8.40
C LEU A 105 8.57 -8.24 -9.65
N GLY A 106 8.63 -8.85 -10.83
CA GLY A 106 8.76 -8.16 -12.11
C GLY A 106 7.59 -7.23 -12.39
N GLY A 107 6.36 -7.67 -12.07
CA GLY A 107 5.16 -6.83 -12.14
C GLY A 107 5.25 -5.60 -11.24
N ILE A 108 5.75 -5.75 -10.01
CA ILE A 108 5.95 -4.64 -9.07
C ILE A 108 7.00 -3.64 -9.59
N TRP A 109 8.11 -4.13 -10.16
CA TRP A 109 9.10 -3.24 -10.77
C TRP A 109 8.57 -2.53 -12.02
N LEU A 110 7.76 -3.22 -12.82
CA LEU A 110 7.11 -2.63 -14.00
C LEU A 110 6.10 -1.56 -13.61
N THR A 111 5.29 -1.77 -12.57
CA THR A 111 4.37 -0.74 -12.07
C THR A 111 5.13 0.44 -11.46
N LEU A 112 6.22 0.19 -10.72
CA LEU A 112 7.09 1.24 -10.21
C LEU A 112 7.72 2.05 -11.34
N TYR A 113 8.22 1.39 -12.39
CA TYR A 113 8.75 2.07 -13.57
C TYR A 113 7.69 2.93 -14.26
N ALA A 114 6.47 2.39 -14.44
CA ALA A 114 5.36 3.13 -15.03
C ALA A 114 4.96 4.37 -14.21
N THR A 115 4.93 4.28 -12.87
CA THR A 115 4.60 5.42 -12.02
C THR A 115 5.69 6.49 -12.04
N VAL A 116 6.97 6.09 -12.12
CA VAL A 116 8.09 7.03 -12.27
C VAL A 116 8.03 7.76 -13.61
N LEU A 117 7.69 7.06 -14.71
CA LEU A 117 7.50 7.69 -16.02
C LEU A 117 6.35 8.71 -15.99
N TYR A 118 5.24 8.37 -15.33
CA TYR A 118 4.12 9.28 -15.16
C TYR A 118 4.51 10.53 -14.36
N LEU A 119 5.25 10.35 -13.25
CA LEU A 119 5.76 11.44 -12.43
C LEU A 119 6.72 12.37 -13.19
N SER A 120 7.56 11.82 -14.07
CA SER A 120 8.49 12.64 -14.86
C SER A 120 7.77 13.59 -15.82
N GLY A 121 6.53 13.28 -16.21
CA GLY A 121 5.67 14.17 -17.01
C GLY A 121 4.75 15.06 -16.17
N ALA A 122 4.68 14.84 -14.85
CA ALA A 122 3.81 15.61 -13.99
C ALA A 122 4.40 17.00 -13.74
N LYS A 123 3.57 18.03 -13.95
CA LYS A 123 3.94 19.42 -13.72
C LYS A 123 4.01 19.66 -12.22
N GLU A 124 5.11 20.22 -11.72
CA GLU A 124 5.27 20.53 -10.30
C GLU A 124 4.08 21.33 -9.76
N ILE A 125 3.67 21.03 -8.53
CA ILE A 125 2.62 21.78 -7.82
C ILE A 125 3.15 23.20 -7.56
N LYS A 126 2.89 24.12 -8.49
CA LYS A 126 3.26 25.52 -8.34
C LYS A 126 2.52 26.11 -7.14
N ARG A 127 3.26 26.74 -6.23
CA ARG A 127 2.67 27.62 -5.21
C ARG A 127 1.89 28.73 -5.90
N PHE A 128 0.82 29.21 -5.25
CA PHE A 128 0.00 30.30 -5.76
C PHE A 128 0.89 31.55 -5.95
N ASP A 129 1.13 31.91 -7.20
CA ASP A 129 1.89 33.11 -7.57
C ASP A 129 0.99 34.02 -8.42
N PRO A 130 0.55 35.16 -7.87
CA PRO A 130 -0.37 36.06 -8.54
C PRO A 130 0.23 36.73 -9.79
N PHE A 131 1.57 36.86 -9.87
CA PHE A 131 2.23 37.44 -11.05
C PHE A 131 2.25 36.45 -12.22
N ASP A 132 2.57 35.19 -11.93
CA ASP A 132 2.52 34.08 -12.89
C ASP A 132 1.10 33.85 -13.43
N ILE A 133 0.07 33.94 -12.56
CA ILE A 133 -1.34 33.75 -12.95
C ILE A 133 -1.84 34.88 -13.88
N LEU A 134 -1.38 36.12 -13.64
CA LEU A 134 -1.75 37.28 -14.46
C LEU A 134 -0.83 37.47 -15.67
N GLU A 135 0.17 36.61 -15.85
CA GLU A 135 1.18 36.68 -16.91
C GLU A 135 1.92 38.03 -16.93
N VAL A 136 2.21 38.57 -15.74
CA VAL A 136 2.89 39.87 -15.56
C VAL A 136 4.20 39.70 -14.81
N SER A 137 5.12 40.66 -14.99
CA SER A 137 6.39 40.67 -14.26
C SER A 137 6.17 40.95 -12.77
N PRO A 138 7.00 40.40 -11.86
CA PRO A 138 7.01 40.80 -10.45
C PRO A 138 7.24 42.31 -10.24
N SER A 139 7.81 43.00 -11.23
CA SER A 139 8.06 44.46 -11.22
C SER A 139 6.97 45.27 -11.92
N SER A 140 5.85 44.66 -12.31
CA SER A 140 4.77 45.34 -13.04
C SER A 140 4.04 46.38 -12.20
N THR A 141 3.63 47.47 -12.85
CA THR A 141 2.93 48.58 -12.18
C THR A 141 1.41 48.33 -12.08
N ALA A 142 0.74 48.97 -11.12
CA ALA A 142 -0.72 48.87 -10.94
C ALA A 142 -1.56 49.04 -12.23
N PRO A 143 -1.27 49.99 -13.15
CA PRO A 143 -2.00 50.09 -14.42
C PRO A 143 -1.80 48.87 -15.34
N GLU A 144 -0.62 48.25 -15.33
CA GLU A 144 -0.32 47.05 -16.12
C GLU A 144 -1.08 45.83 -15.58
N ILE A 145 -1.10 45.65 -14.26
CA ILE A 145 -1.86 44.60 -13.58
C ILE A 145 -3.35 44.70 -13.93
N LYS A 146 -3.90 45.92 -13.90
CA LYS A 146 -5.31 46.18 -14.25
C LYS A 146 -5.60 45.88 -15.73
N LYS A 147 -4.65 46.17 -16.62
CA LYS A 147 -4.76 45.87 -18.05
C LYS A 147 -4.72 44.37 -18.31
N ALA A 148 -3.82 43.65 -17.65
CA ALA A 148 -3.70 42.19 -17.75
C ALA A 148 -4.96 41.48 -17.22
N TYR A 149 -5.46 41.89 -16.05
CA TYR A 149 -6.72 41.39 -15.49
C TYR A 149 -7.88 41.57 -16.47
N ARG A 150 -8.08 42.77 -17.04
CA ARG A 150 -9.15 43.02 -18.02
C ARG A 150 -9.05 42.11 -19.25
N LYS A 151 -7.84 41.88 -19.75
CA LYS A 151 -7.59 41.00 -20.90
C LYS A 151 -7.96 39.56 -20.58
N LEU A 152 -7.46 39.02 -19.46
CA LEU A 152 -7.69 37.63 -19.07
C LEU A 152 -9.14 37.36 -18.64
N SER A 153 -9.77 38.30 -17.93
CA SER A 153 -11.17 38.19 -17.52
C SER A 153 -12.15 38.18 -18.69
N LEU A 154 -11.83 38.85 -19.80
CA LEU A 154 -12.65 38.79 -21.01
C LEU A 154 -12.50 37.45 -21.75
N VAL A 155 -11.32 36.84 -21.69
CA VAL A 155 -11.02 35.55 -22.33
C VAL A 155 -11.68 34.41 -21.57
N TYR A 156 -11.57 34.39 -20.23
CA TYR A 156 -12.08 33.32 -19.37
C TYR A 156 -13.44 33.64 -18.74
N HIS A 157 -14.22 34.58 -19.30
CA HIS A 157 -15.52 34.94 -18.74
C HIS A 157 -16.50 33.75 -18.80
N PRO A 158 -17.19 33.38 -17.70
CA PRO A 158 -18.07 32.21 -17.67
C PRO A 158 -19.27 32.34 -18.62
N ASP A 159 -19.74 33.56 -18.88
CA ASP A 159 -20.85 33.82 -19.82
C ASP A 159 -20.47 33.56 -21.29
N LYS A 160 -19.19 33.72 -21.65
CA LYS A 160 -18.71 33.49 -23.02
C LYS A 160 -18.28 32.04 -23.27
N ASN A 161 -17.99 31.30 -22.20
CA ASN A 161 -17.54 29.90 -22.25
C ASN A 161 -18.39 29.03 -21.31
N PRO A 162 -19.72 28.90 -21.55
CA PRO A 162 -20.60 28.11 -20.69
C PRO A 162 -20.28 26.61 -20.74
N ASP A 163 -19.68 26.12 -21.82
CA ASP A 163 -19.38 24.70 -22.04
C ASP A 163 -18.02 24.26 -21.44
N ASP A 164 -17.15 25.20 -21.03
CA ASP A 164 -15.84 24.89 -20.47
C ASP A 164 -15.80 25.06 -18.94
N PRO A 165 -15.86 23.97 -18.16
CA PRO A 165 -15.75 24.05 -16.70
C PRO A 165 -14.40 24.61 -16.24
N LEU A 166 -13.33 24.49 -17.04
CA LEU A 166 -12.01 25.04 -16.69
C LEU A 166 -11.98 26.57 -16.80
N ALA A 167 -12.80 27.18 -17.66
CA ALA A 167 -12.85 28.63 -17.80
C ALA A 167 -13.33 29.29 -16.49
N SER A 168 -14.38 28.73 -15.88
CA SER A 168 -14.88 29.18 -14.56
C SER A 168 -13.79 29.13 -13.49
N SER A 169 -12.99 28.06 -13.49
CA SER A 169 -11.93 27.85 -12.51
C SER A 169 -10.77 28.84 -12.66
N ARG A 170 -10.35 29.10 -13.91
CA ARG A 170 -9.31 30.07 -14.22
C ARG A 170 -9.76 31.49 -13.89
N PHE A 171 -11.01 31.82 -14.15
CA PHE A 171 -11.58 33.13 -13.81
C PHE A 171 -11.49 33.43 -12.31
N ILE A 172 -11.81 32.44 -11.47
CA ILE A 172 -11.67 32.56 -10.00
C ILE A 172 -10.21 32.79 -9.62
N GLN A 173 -9.26 32.04 -10.20
CA GLN A 173 -7.83 32.21 -9.93
C GLN A 173 -7.32 33.60 -10.36
N ILE A 174 -7.71 34.07 -11.54
CA ILE A 174 -7.36 35.42 -12.06
C ILE A 174 -7.91 36.52 -11.15
N THR A 175 -9.15 36.37 -10.68
CA THR A 175 -9.78 37.33 -9.76
C THR A 175 -9.05 37.35 -8.42
N LYS A 176 -8.72 36.18 -7.87
CA LYS A 176 -7.92 36.07 -6.64
C LYS A 176 -6.53 36.68 -6.79
N ALA A 177 -5.86 36.44 -7.91
CA ALA A 177 -4.54 37.00 -8.20
C ALA A 177 -4.58 38.54 -8.30
N TYR A 178 -5.61 39.09 -8.94
CA TYR A 178 -5.81 40.54 -8.99
C TYR A 178 -6.05 41.12 -7.59
N SER A 179 -6.96 40.52 -6.81
CA SER A 179 -7.21 40.93 -5.42
C SER A 179 -5.94 40.90 -4.56
N ALA A 180 -5.11 39.86 -4.71
CA ALA A 180 -3.84 39.72 -3.99
C ALA A 180 -2.87 40.90 -4.24
N LEU A 181 -2.92 41.52 -5.42
CA LEU A 181 -2.02 42.60 -5.81
C LEU A 181 -2.60 44.00 -5.58
N THR A 182 -3.94 44.14 -5.60
CA THR A 182 -4.59 45.45 -5.52
C THR A 182 -5.15 45.81 -4.15
N ASP A 183 -5.59 44.83 -3.36
CA ASP A 183 -6.17 45.08 -2.04
C ASP A 183 -5.07 45.01 -0.98
N GLU A 184 -4.94 46.06 -0.15
CA GLU A 184 -3.93 46.15 0.89
C GLU A 184 -4.04 44.99 1.90
N VAL A 185 -5.27 44.57 2.21
CA VAL A 185 -5.52 43.47 3.14
C VAL A 185 -5.08 42.13 2.53
N ALA A 186 -5.50 41.86 1.29
CA ALA A 186 -5.14 40.63 0.58
C ALA A 186 -3.65 40.56 0.27
N LYS A 187 -3.00 41.68 -0.01
CA LYS A 187 -1.55 41.78 -0.20
C LYS A 187 -0.78 41.46 1.08
N SER A 188 -1.19 42.05 2.22
CA SER A 188 -0.58 41.72 3.52
C SER A 188 -0.76 40.25 3.89
N ASN A 189 -1.92 39.67 3.55
CA ASN A 189 -2.19 38.24 3.75
C ASN A 189 -1.31 37.37 2.85
N TYR A 190 -1.13 37.74 1.58
CA TYR A 190 -0.25 37.04 0.66
C TYR A 190 1.21 37.08 1.13
N GLU A 191 1.70 38.23 1.60
CA GLU A 191 3.06 38.35 2.15
C GLU A 191 3.29 37.51 3.41
N LYS A 192 2.27 37.37 4.27
CA LYS A 192 2.36 36.62 5.54
C LYS A 192 2.10 35.12 5.40
N TYR A 193 1.16 34.73 4.53
CA TYR A 193 0.64 33.36 4.44
C TYR A 193 0.82 32.71 3.06
N GLY A 194 1.29 33.46 2.05
CA GLY A 194 1.41 32.98 0.67
C GLY A 194 0.07 32.82 -0.06
N ASN A 195 -1.03 33.34 0.48
CA ASN A 195 -2.37 33.24 -0.11
C ASN A 195 -3.20 34.52 0.19
N PRO A 196 -3.98 35.07 -0.76
CA PRO A 196 -4.77 36.29 -0.56
C PRO A 196 -5.91 36.17 0.45
N ASP A 197 -6.46 34.96 0.64
CA ASP A 197 -7.62 34.73 1.51
C ASP A 197 -7.29 34.71 3.02
N GLY A 198 -6.02 34.93 3.40
CA GLY A 198 -5.57 34.93 4.80
C GLY A 198 -5.09 33.57 5.31
N PRO A 199 -5.08 33.32 6.64
CA PRO A 199 -4.63 32.05 7.21
C PRO A 199 -5.58 30.93 6.76
N VAL A 200 -5.10 30.13 5.80
CA VAL A 200 -5.84 28.99 5.27
C VAL A 200 -5.82 27.90 6.35
N ASN A 201 -6.99 27.49 6.84
CA ASN A 201 -7.11 26.23 7.55
C ASN A 201 -6.60 25.14 6.60
N SER A 202 -5.49 24.50 6.93
CA SER A 202 -4.87 23.45 6.12
C SER A 202 -5.90 22.37 5.81
N LYS A 203 -6.47 22.40 4.59
CA LYS A 203 -7.33 21.33 4.07
C LYS A 203 -6.40 20.15 3.81
N VAL A 204 -6.32 19.22 4.76
CA VAL A 204 -5.54 17.99 4.60
C VAL A 204 -6.34 17.06 3.67
N GLY A 205 -5.89 16.95 2.43
CA GLY A 205 -6.38 15.93 1.51
C GLY A 205 -5.70 14.59 1.80
N ILE A 206 -6.48 13.51 1.77
CA ILE A 206 -5.93 12.15 1.74
C ILE A 206 -5.46 11.91 0.30
N GLY A 207 -4.21 11.50 0.09
CA GLY A 207 -3.67 11.20 -1.24
C GLY A 207 -4.18 9.88 -1.82
N LEU A 208 -5.50 9.73 -1.97
CA LEU A 208 -6.14 8.59 -2.64
C LEU A 208 -6.20 8.85 -4.16
N PRO A 209 -6.27 7.82 -5.01
CA PRO A 209 -6.51 8.05 -6.45
C PRO A 209 -7.95 8.55 -6.68
N ARG A 210 -8.14 9.49 -7.62
CA ARG A 210 -9.47 10.00 -8.00
C ARG A 210 -10.48 8.91 -8.34
N PHE A 211 -10.04 7.81 -8.95
CA PHE A 211 -10.89 6.65 -9.27
C PHE A 211 -11.68 6.13 -8.05
N LEU A 212 -11.10 6.17 -6.85
CA LEU A 212 -11.79 5.73 -5.63
C LEU A 212 -12.81 6.75 -5.10
N LEU A 213 -12.70 8.02 -5.51
CA LEU A 213 -13.57 9.12 -5.08
C LEU A 213 -14.68 9.43 -6.11
N GLU A 214 -14.58 8.90 -7.32
CA GLU A 214 -15.58 9.12 -8.37
C GLU A 214 -16.95 8.57 -7.96
N LYS A 215 -17.98 9.41 -8.14
CA LYS A 215 -19.38 9.08 -7.79
C LYS A 215 -19.92 7.90 -8.58
N ASP A 216 -19.35 7.56 -9.74
CA ASP A 216 -19.85 6.45 -10.55
C ASP A 216 -19.38 5.09 -9.99
N ASN A 217 -18.21 5.05 -9.37
CA ASN A 217 -17.57 3.82 -8.90
C ASN A 217 -17.86 3.50 -7.42
N HIS A 218 -18.44 4.45 -6.68
CA HIS A 218 -18.65 4.32 -5.23
C HIS A 218 -19.44 3.05 -4.85
N LEU A 219 -20.48 2.71 -5.61
CA LEU A 219 -21.33 1.55 -5.33
C LEU A 219 -20.56 0.24 -5.50
N GLY A 220 -19.76 0.13 -6.57
CA GLY A 220 -18.94 -1.04 -6.83
C GLY A 220 -17.88 -1.27 -5.74
N ILE A 221 -17.20 -0.20 -5.32
CA ILE A 221 -16.20 -0.24 -4.25
C ILE A 221 -16.85 -0.66 -2.93
N LEU A 222 -18.02 -0.11 -2.61
CA LEU A 222 -18.75 -0.43 -1.40
C LEU A 222 -19.22 -1.90 -1.37
N CYS A 223 -19.75 -2.39 -2.49
CA CYS A 223 -20.13 -3.79 -2.63
C CYS A 223 -18.93 -4.74 -2.47
N LEU A 224 -17.78 -4.41 -3.08
CA LEU A 224 -16.55 -5.20 -2.94
C LEU A 224 -16.06 -5.19 -1.48
N PHE A 225 -16.09 -4.03 -0.82
CA PHE A 225 -15.69 -3.91 0.58
C PHE A 225 -16.55 -4.79 1.51
N PHE A 226 -17.89 -4.71 1.38
CA PHE A 226 -18.79 -5.56 2.17
C PHE A 226 -18.65 -7.04 1.82
N PHE A 227 -18.40 -7.38 0.55
CA PHE A 227 -18.15 -8.76 0.16
C PHE A 227 -16.88 -9.32 0.83
N MET A 228 -15.79 -8.55 0.81
CA MET A 228 -14.53 -8.94 1.46
C MET A 228 -14.73 -9.13 2.98
N LEU A 229 -15.46 -8.21 3.61
CA LEU A 229 -15.69 -8.24 5.05
C LEU A 229 -16.67 -9.34 5.50
N LEU A 230 -17.72 -9.62 4.73
CA LEU A 230 -18.76 -10.60 5.11
C LEU A 230 -18.45 -12.02 4.66
N PHE A 231 -17.70 -12.21 3.57
CA PHE A 231 -17.42 -13.54 3.03
C PHE A 231 -15.95 -13.92 3.18
N VAL A 232 -15.02 -13.10 2.69
CA VAL A 232 -13.60 -13.49 2.65
C VAL A 232 -13.00 -13.59 4.06
N VAL A 233 -13.25 -12.59 4.91
CA VAL A 233 -12.71 -12.59 6.28
C VAL A 233 -13.31 -13.74 7.13
N PRO A 234 -14.64 -13.97 7.18
CA PRO A 234 -15.20 -15.10 7.91
C PRO A 234 -14.80 -16.44 7.32
N MET A 235 -14.71 -16.58 5.99
CA MET A 235 -14.25 -17.82 5.36
C MET A 235 -12.79 -18.12 5.73
N ALA A 236 -11.90 -17.13 5.65
CA ALA A 236 -10.50 -17.27 6.05
C ALA A 236 -10.38 -17.64 7.53
N PHE A 237 -11.18 -16.99 8.39
CA PHE A 237 -11.24 -17.31 9.82
C PHE A 237 -11.75 -18.74 10.06
N ILE A 238 -12.80 -19.17 9.39
CA ILE A 238 -13.35 -20.53 9.52
C ILE A 238 -12.33 -21.56 9.04
N CYS A 239 -11.70 -21.36 7.88
CA CYS A 239 -10.64 -22.25 7.39
C CYS A 239 -9.45 -22.32 8.35
N TYR A 240 -9.01 -21.18 8.88
CA TYR A 240 -7.95 -21.12 9.88
C TYR A 240 -8.35 -21.83 11.18
N TYR A 241 -9.54 -21.54 11.71
CA TYR A 241 -10.05 -22.13 12.95
C TYR A 241 -10.24 -23.63 12.82
N GLN A 242 -10.82 -24.11 11.71
CA GLN A 242 -11.00 -25.54 11.45
C GLN A 242 -9.67 -26.28 11.33
N ARG A 243 -8.61 -25.63 10.83
CA ARG A 243 -7.27 -26.22 10.79
C ARG A 243 -6.64 -26.26 12.19
N THR A 244 -6.81 -25.20 12.96
CA THR A 244 -6.16 -25.05 14.28
C THR A 244 -6.85 -25.86 15.38
N LYS A 245 -8.17 -26.05 15.33
CA LYS A 245 -8.94 -26.79 16.37
C LYS A 245 -8.46 -28.25 16.56
N ASN A 246 -7.82 -28.82 15.54
CA ASN A 246 -7.35 -30.21 15.57
C ASN A 246 -6.02 -30.35 16.33
N TYR A 247 -5.34 -29.24 16.67
CA TYR A 247 -4.05 -29.23 17.36
C TYR A 247 -4.18 -28.60 18.74
N ALA A 248 -3.48 -29.17 19.71
CA ALA A 248 -3.34 -28.63 21.06
C ALA A 248 -2.26 -27.53 21.12
N ALA A 249 -2.15 -26.83 22.26
CA ALA A 249 -1.22 -25.71 22.45
C ALA A 249 0.26 -26.06 22.23
N ASN A 250 0.62 -27.34 22.37
CA ASN A 250 1.95 -27.89 22.13
C ASN A 250 2.20 -28.27 20.66
N GLY A 251 1.23 -28.03 19.75
CA GLY A 251 1.33 -28.37 18.34
C GLY A 251 1.06 -29.83 17.99
N VAL A 252 0.66 -30.65 18.96
CA VAL A 252 0.30 -32.07 18.77
C VAL A 252 -1.19 -32.18 18.47
N MET A 253 -1.58 -33.11 17.60
CA MET A 253 -3.00 -33.38 17.34
C MET A 253 -3.75 -33.76 18.63
N VAL A 254 -4.95 -33.22 18.81
CA VAL A 254 -5.77 -33.48 20.00
C VAL A 254 -6.10 -34.97 20.14
N GLU A 255 -6.33 -35.67 19.02
CA GLU A 255 -6.57 -37.11 18.99
C GLU A 255 -5.35 -37.92 19.47
N THR A 256 -4.14 -37.55 19.02
CA THR A 256 -2.89 -38.13 19.53
C THR A 256 -2.73 -37.92 21.03
N LEU A 257 -3.04 -36.72 21.53
CA LEU A 257 -2.93 -36.40 22.95
C LEU A 257 -3.92 -37.22 23.80
N GLN A 258 -5.16 -37.37 23.33
CA GLN A 258 -6.18 -38.20 23.99
C GLN A 258 -5.78 -39.68 24.00
N PHE A 259 -5.28 -40.19 22.87
CA PHE A 259 -4.76 -41.56 22.76
C PHE A 259 -3.61 -41.79 23.75
N MET A 260 -2.61 -40.91 23.75
CA MET A 260 -1.46 -41.00 24.64
C MET A 260 -1.88 -40.91 26.11
N GLY A 261 -2.78 -39.99 26.46
CA GLY A 261 -3.28 -39.85 27.82
C GLY A 261 -4.08 -41.05 28.33
N TYR A 262 -4.71 -41.82 27.44
CA TYR A 262 -5.46 -43.03 27.81
C TYR A 262 -4.56 -44.26 28.02
N TYR A 263 -3.53 -44.43 27.19
CA TYR A 263 -2.67 -45.62 27.19
C TYR A 263 -1.38 -45.46 28.02
N ILE A 264 -0.92 -44.25 28.29
CA ILE A 264 0.25 -43.99 29.16
C ILE A 264 -0.21 -43.94 30.61
N ASN A 265 0.12 -44.99 31.37
CA ASN A 265 -0.04 -45.06 32.82
C ASN A 265 1.33 -45.28 33.49
N GLU A 266 1.39 -45.18 34.81
CA GLU A 266 2.63 -45.39 35.59
C GLU A 266 3.23 -46.80 35.39
N ALA A 267 2.41 -47.78 35.03
CA ALA A 267 2.83 -49.16 34.73
C ALA A 267 3.33 -49.37 33.29
N THR A 268 3.25 -48.34 32.43
CA THR A 268 3.64 -48.47 31.02
C THR A 268 5.15 -48.61 30.90
N ARG A 269 5.60 -49.75 30.38
CA ARG A 269 7.03 -50.03 30.18
C ARG A 269 7.57 -49.20 29.02
N THR A 270 8.77 -48.65 29.19
CA THR A 270 9.48 -47.87 28.16
C THR A 270 9.68 -48.63 26.85
N LYS A 271 9.71 -49.98 26.90
CA LYS A 271 9.79 -50.85 25.71
C LYS A 271 8.59 -50.71 24.77
N ASN A 272 7.42 -50.32 25.28
CA ASN A 272 6.19 -50.22 24.49
C ASN A 272 5.98 -48.80 23.92
N CYS A 273 6.78 -47.81 24.33
CA CYS A 273 6.65 -46.43 23.87
C CYS A 273 6.80 -46.26 22.33
N PRO A 274 7.70 -46.98 21.62
CA PRO A 274 7.80 -46.86 20.16
C PRO A 274 6.53 -47.33 19.44
N GLU A 275 5.90 -48.40 19.92
CA GLU A 275 4.63 -48.91 19.35
C GLU A 275 3.50 -47.91 19.58
N LEU A 276 3.45 -47.30 20.76
CA LEU A 276 2.48 -46.27 21.08
C LEU A 276 2.65 -45.02 20.21
N LEU A 277 3.89 -44.59 19.94
CA LEU A 277 4.18 -43.48 19.02
C LEU A 277 3.79 -43.80 17.58
N ALA A 278 4.03 -45.03 17.13
CA ALA A 278 3.62 -45.49 15.80
C ALA A 278 2.10 -45.61 15.63
N ALA A 279 1.36 -45.77 16.73
CA ALA A 279 -0.10 -45.81 16.75
C ALA A 279 -0.75 -44.41 16.86
N SER A 280 0.03 -43.34 16.96
CA SER A 280 -0.49 -41.98 17.07
C SER A 280 -1.23 -41.53 15.79
N ALA A 281 -2.17 -40.60 15.94
CA ALA A 281 -2.95 -40.08 14.81
C ALA A 281 -2.08 -39.28 13.81
N GLU A 282 -0.94 -38.75 14.26
CA GLU A 282 0.01 -38.02 13.39
C GLU A 282 0.84 -38.95 12.49
N SER A 283 1.05 -40.18 12.92
CA SER A 283 1.75 -41.20 12.14
C SER A 283 0.85 -41.94 11.14
N ARG A 284 -0.46 -41.68 11.17
CA ARG A 284 -1.48 -42.32 10.33
C ARG A 284 -1.86 -41.46 9.14
#